data_AF-A0A2G9TEK0-F1
#
_entry.id   AF-A0A2G9TEK0-F1
#
_cell.length_a   1.000
_cell.length_b   1.000
_cell.length_c   1.000
_cell.angle_alpha   90.00
_cell.angle_beta   90.00
_cell.angle_gamma   90.00
#
_symmetry.space_group_name_H-M   'P 1'
#
loop_
_entity.id
_entity.type
_entity.pdbx_description
1 polymer ?
#
loop_
_entity_poly.entity_id
_entity_poly.type
_entity_poly.pdbx_seq_one_letter_code
_entity_poly.pdbx_strand_id
1 'polypeptide(L)'
;RKGVCIHLAGTGDHSYVRREVGFVKGLLDEGIGSILLQNPFYADRKPPSQFRSSLESVSDLFVMGAALISECAFLRSWAQSEGYGAMALSGVSF
;
A
#
# COMPACT_ATOMS: atom_id res chain seq x y z
N ARG A 1 -19.84 11.60 1.80
CA ARG A 1 -19.02 10.51 2.36
C ARG A 1 -17.56 10.94 2.26
N LYS A 2 -16.72 10.66 3.25
CA LYS A 2 -15.29 11.02 3.21
C LYS A 2 -14.57 10.03 2.29
N GLY A 3 -13.89 10.53 1.27
CA GLY A 3 -13.14 9.69 0.32
C GLY A 3 -11.89 9.11 0.97
N VAL A 4 -11.45 7.93 0.53
CA VAL A 4 -10.22 7.29 1.01
C VAL A 4 -9.44 6.66 -0.15
N CYS A 5 -8.13 6.87 -0.19
CA CYS A 5 -7.22 6.23 -1.14
C CYS A 5 -6.29 5.23 -0.43
N ILE A 6 -6.21 4.01 -0.93
CA ILE A 6 -5.22 3.01 -0.49
C ILE A 6 -3.97 3.18 -1.37
N HIS A 7 -2.80 3.35 -0.75
CA HIS A 7 -1.52 3.53 -1.46
C HIS A 7 -0.59 2.35 -1.24
N LEU A 8 -0.30 1.64 -2.33
CA LEU A 8 0.72 0.59 -2.37
C LEU A 8 2.11 1.21 -2.44
N ALA A 9 3.08 0.55 -1.79
CA ALA A 9 4.47 0.99 -1.85
C ALA A 9 5.06 0.74 -3.24
N GLY A 10 5.92 1.64 -3.70
CA GLY A 10 6.71 1.43 -4.91
C GLY A 10 8.08 0.84 -4.63
N THR A 11 8.79 0.41 -5.68
CA THR A 11 10.11 -0.25 -5.57
C THR A 11 11.04 0.46 -4.58
N GLY A 12 11.39 -0.23 -3.49
CA GLY A 12 12.30 0.28 -2.46
C GLY A 12 11.74 1.33 -1.50
N ASP A 13 10.44 1.59 -1.52
CA ASP A 13 9.77 2.33 -0.45
C ASP A 13 9.52 1.46 0.78
N HIS A 14 10.59 1.20 1.53
CA HIS A 14 10.54 0.48 2.81
C HIS A 14 10.04 1.35 3.99
N SER A 15 9.48 2.52 3.70
CA SER A 15 8.97 3.46 4.70
C SER A 15 7.56 3.88 4.31
N TYR A 16 7.08 4.97 4.92
CA TYR A 16 5.85 5.65 4.52
C TYR A 16 6.12 7.07 4.02
N VAL A 17 7.31 7.62 4.27
CA VAL A 17 7.63 9.06 4.12
C VAL A 17 7.39 9.56 2.69
N ARG A 18 7.79 8.78 1.69
CA ARG A 18 7.59 9.16 0.28
C ARG A 18 6.12 9.30 -0.06
N ARG A 19 5.28 8.38 0.41
CA ARG A 19 3.84 8.40 0.17
C ARG A 19 3.15 9.46 1.02
N GLU A 20 3.59 9.68 2.25
CA GLU A 20 3.09 10.75 3.11
C GLU A 20 3.31 12.13 2.48
N VAL A 21 4.54 12.43 2.07
CA VAL A 21 4.89 13.73 1.51
C VAL A 21 4.38 13.89 0.08
N GLY A 22 4.47 12.84 -0.75
CA GLY A 22 4.15 12.91 -2.17
C GLY A 22 2.67 12.75 -2.51
N PHE A 23 1.88 12.08 -1.67
CA PHE A 23 0.47 11.81 -1.93
C PHE A 23 -0.45 12.28 -0.80
N VAL A 24 -0.18 11.87 0.45
CA VAL A 24 -1.12 12.07 1.56
C VAL A 24 -1.36 13.55 1.86
N LYS A 25 -0.31 14.38 1.89
CA LYS A 25 -0.45 15.81 2.18
C LYS A 25 -1.47 16.50 1.28
N GLY A 26 -1.34 16.36 -0.03
CA GLY A 26 -2.28 16.97 -0.97
C GLY A 26 -3.69 16.39 -0.89
N LEU A 27 -3.82 15.08 -0.62
CA LEU A 27 -5.14 14.46 -0.44
C LEU A 27 -5.85 14.95 0.83
N LEU A 28 -5.11 15.21 1.91
CA LEU A 28 -5.67 15.73 3.14
C LEU A 28 -6.23 17.16 2.98
N ASP A 29 -5.56 18.00 2.17
CA ASP A 29 -6.05 19.35 1.85
C ASP A 29 -7.40 19.33 1.14
N GLU A 30 -7.67 18.27 0.35
CA GLU A 30 -8.95 18.00 -0.32
C GLU A 30 -9.94 17.20 0.55
N GLY A 31 -9.60 16.93 1.82
CA GLY A 31 -10.45 16.18 2.75
C GLY A 31 -10.54 14.67 2.45
N ILE A 32 -9.57 14.11 1.73
CA ILE A 32 -9.48 12.70 1.36
C ILE A 32 -8.49 11.99 2.29
N GLY A 33 -8.97 10.93 2.96
CA GLY A 33 -8.13 10.07 3.80
C GLY A 33 -7.20 9.17 2.98
N SER A 34 -6.15 8.66 3.60
CA SER A 34 -5.22 7.73 2.96
C SER A 34 -4.92 6.53 3.86
N ILE A 35 -4.84 5.34 3.27
CA ILE A 35 -4.36 4.11 3.92
C ILE A 35 -3.03 3.76 3.26
N LEU A 36 -1.95 3.71 4.03
CA LEU A 36 -0.61 3.39 3.51
C LEU A 36 -0.28 1.93 3.78
N LEU A 37 -0.41 1.08 2.76
CA LEU A 37 -0.16 -0.35 2.89
C LEU A 37 1.33 -0.66 2.65
N GLN A 38 1.99 -1.29 3.61
CA GLN A 38 3.36 -1.77 3.39
C GLN A 38 3.31 -3.08 2.60
N ASN A 39 4.02 -3.14 1.47
CA ASN A 39 3.99 -4.33 0.63
C ASN A 39 4.62 -5.55 1.33
N PRO A 40 4.19 -6.78 1.02
CA PRO A 40 4.95 -7.98 1.31
C PRO A 40 6.41 -7.84 0.84
N PHE A 41 7.36 -8.48 1.54
CA PHE A 41 8.80 -8.42 1.25
C PHE A 41 9.49 -7.06 1.48
N TYR A 42 8.81 -6.10 2.10
CA TYR A 42 9.36 -4.78 2.37
C TYR A 42 9.54 -4.56 3.87
N ALA A 43 10.60 -3.83 4.25
CA ALA A 43 10.89 -3.45 5.62
C ALA A 43 10.85 -4.66 6.57
N ASP A 44 9.94 -4.67 7.55
CA ASP A 44 9.73 -5.74 8.52
C ASP A 44 8.98 -6.97 7.97
N ARG A 45 8.34 -6.86 6.79
CA ARG A 45 7.74 -7.99 6.06
C ARG A 45 8.74 -8.75 5.19
N LYS A 46 10.03 -8.40 5.26
CA LYS A 46 11.10 -8.96 4.44
C LYS A 46 11.73 -10.20 5.09
N PRO A 47 12.01 -11.29 4.34
CA PRO A 47 12.87 -12.36 4.81
C PRO A 47 14.26 -11.86 5.25
N PRO A 48 14.91 -12.48 6.26
CA PRO A 48 16.22 -12.03 6.73
C PRO A 48 17.30 -12.03 5.64
N SER A 49 17.26 -13.02 4.74
CA SER A 49 18.22 -13.24 3.66
C SER A 49 18.06 -12.27 2.48
N GLN A 50 16.91 -11.62 2.34
CA GLN A 50 16.63 -10.78 1.18
C GLN A 50 17.46 -9.49 1.23
N PHE A 51 18.14 -9.13 0.13
CA PHE A 51 18.92 -7.88 0.08
C PHE A 51 18.07 -6.72 -0.47
N ARG A 52 17.81 -5.72 0.36
CA ARG A 52 16.99 -4.55 0.01
C ARG A 52 15.63 -4.98 -0.57
N SER A 53 15.26 -4.47 -1.74
CA SER A 53 13.99 -4.72 -2.43
C SER A 53 14.10 -5.83 -3.49
N SER A 54 15.25 -6.47 -3.61
CA SER A 54 15.45 -7.56 -4.55
C SER A 54 14.84 -8.82 -3.98
N LEU A 55 13.71 -9.27 -4.53
CA LEU A 55 13.08 -10.54 -4.19
C LEU A 55 14.05 -11.70 -4.44
N GLU A 56 13.96 -12.74 -3.62
CA GLU A 56 14.85 -13.90 -3.71
C GLU A 56 14.47 -14.82 -4.86
N SER A 57 13.16 -14.90 -5.16
CA SER A 57 12.62 -15.66 -6.27
C SER A 57 11.61 -14.85 -7.07
N VAL A 58 11.51 -15.15 -8.37
CA VAL A 58 10.45 -14.62 -9.23
C VAL A 58 9.06 -15.05 -8.72
N SER A 59 8.96 -16.22 -8.07
CA SER A 59 7.70 -16.66 -7.45
C SER A 59 7.18 -15.70 -6.39
N ASP A 60 8.07 -14.98 -5.71
CA ASP A 60 7.72 -14.07 -4.63
C ASP A 60 6.92 -12.87 -5.15
N LEU A 61 7.09 -12.52 -6.43
CA LEU A 61 6.29 -11.48 -7.07
C LEU A 61 4.80 -11.85 -7.11
N PHE A 62 4.49 -13.13 -7.36
CA PHE A 62 3.11 -13.62 -7.36
C PHE A 62 2.54 -13.69 -5.94
N VAL A 63 3.36 -14.09 -4.97
CA VAL A 63 2.97 -14.07 -3.55
C VAL A 63 2.66 -12.64 -3.10
N MET A 64 3.54 -11.68 -3.44
CA MET A 64 3.33 -10.27 -3.15
C MET A 64 2.06 -9.74 -3.81
N GLY A 65 1.86 -10.01 -5.09
CA GLY A 65 0.68 -9.56 -5.84
C GLY A 65 -0.63 -10.13 -5.28
N ALA A 66 -0.68 -11.44 -5.00
CA ALA A 66 -1.85 -12.09 -4.43
C ALA A 66 -2.19 -11.53 -3.03
N ALA A 67 -1.18 -11.37 -2.18
CA ALA A 67 -1.36 -10.80 -0.85
C ALA A 67 -1.88 -9.35 -0.93
N LEU A 68 -1.31 -8.50 -1.78
CA LEU A 68 -1.76 -7.12 -1.95
C LEU A 68 -3.21 -7.04 -2.45
N ILE A 69 -3.62 -7.89 -3.40
CA ILE A 69 -5.01 -7.95 -3.87
C ILE A 69 -5.95 -8.29 -2.70
N SER A 70 -5.61 -9.31 -1.92
CA SER A 70 -6.41 -9.74 -0.77
C SER A 70 -6.47 -8.68 0.34
N GLU A 71 -5.33 -8.07 0.69
CA GLU A 71 -5.23 -7.01 1.69
C GLU A 71 -6.02 -5.77 1.26
N CYS A 72 -5.91 -5.35 -0.01
CA CYS A 72 -6.70 -4.24 -0.53
C CYS A 72 -8.20 -4.53 -0.53
N ALA A 73 -8.61 -5.75 -0.88
CA ALA A 73 -10.01 -6.14 -0.84
C ALA A 73 -10.58 -6.07 0.59
N PHE A 74 -9.82 -6.56 1.57
CA PHE A 74 -10.16 -6.47 2.98
C PHE A 74 -10.23 -5.02 3.46
N LEU A 75 -9.18 -4.22 3.23
CA LEU A 75 -9.11 -2.82 3.66
C LEU A 75 -10.22 -1.98 3.03
N ARG A 76 -10.57 -2.24 1.77
CA ARG A 76 -11.71 -1.62 1.12
C ARG A 76 -13.03 -1.96 1.83
N SER A 77 -13.28 -3.24 2.09
CA SER A 77 -14.50 -3.69 2.77
C SER A 77 -14.60 -3.10 4.18
N TRP A 78 -13.49 -3.09 4.91
CA TRP A 78 -13.37 -2.50 6.24
C TRP A 78 -13.64 -0.99 6.20
N ALA A 79 -12.99 -0.24 5.31
CA ALA A 79 -13.23 1.20 5.19
C ALA A 79 -14.69 1.52 4.85
N GLN A 80 -15.32 0.70 4.00
CA GLN A 80 -16.75 0.83 3.70
C GLN A 80 -17.64 0.54 4.92
N SER A 81 -17.31 -0.46 5.75
CA SER A 81 -18.06 -0.73 6.97
C SER A 81 -17.92 0.37 8.02
N GLU A 82 -16.78 1.08 8.04
CA GLU A 82 -16.56 2.28 8.87
C GLU A 82 -17.26 3.54 8.33
N GLY A 83 -17.95 3.46 7.19
CA GLY A 83 -18.70 4.58 6.60
C GLY A 83 -17.89 5.50 5.67
N TYR A 84 -16.64 5.14 5.35
CA TYR A 84 -15.88 5.82 4.30
C TYR A 84 -16.41 5.45 2.91
N GLY A 85 -16.31 6.35 1.94
CA GLY A 85 -16.90 6.11 0.63
C GLY A 85 -16.51 7.12 -0.44
N ALA A 86 -16.53 6.65 -1.70
CA ALA A 86 -15.54 6.94 -2.74
C ALA A 86 -14.17 6.36 -2.35
N MET A 87 -13.81 5.22 -2.95
CA MET A 87 -12.57 4.50 -2.68
C MET A 87 -11.66 4.61 -3.90
N ALA A 88 -10.38 4.87 -3.67
CA ALA A 88 -9.34 4.84 -4.69
C ALA A 88 -8.23 3.86 -4.28
N LEU A 89 -7.50 3.37 -5.27
CA LEU A 89 -6.29 2.56 -5.11
C LEU A 89 -5.20 3.19 -5.97
N SER A 90 -4.02 3.39 -5.40
CA SER A 90 -2.85 3.95 -6.06
C SER A 90 -1.65 3.03 -5.82
N GLY A 91 -0.78 2.91 -6.82
CA GLY A 91 0.46 2.16 -6.73
C GLY A 91 1.43 2.65 -7.80
N VAL A 92 2.73 2.63 -7.48
CA VAL A 92 3.78 3.07 -8.39
C VAL A 92 4.86 1.99 -8.42
N SER A 93 4.90 1.19 -9.50
CA SER A 93 5.82 0.03 -9.60
C SER A 93 5.59 -1.04 -8.51
N PHE A 94 6.39 -2.12 -8.56
CA PHE A 94 6.42 -3.22 -7.58
C PHE A 94 7.70 -3.26 -6.77
#